data_AF-A0A9Q5X8M7-F1
#
_entry.id   AF-A0A9Q5X8M7-F1
#
_cell.length_a   1.000
_cell.length_b   1.000
_cell.length_c   1.000
_cell.angle_alpha   90.00
_cell.angle_beta   90.00
_cell.angle_gamma   90.00
#
_symmetry.space_group_name_H-M   'P 1'
#
loop_
_entity.id
_entity.type
_entity.pdbx_description
1 polymer ?
#
loop_
_entity_poly.entity_id
_entity_poly.type
_entity_poly.pdbx_seq_one_letter_code
_entity_poly.pdbx_strand_id
1 'polypeptide(L)'
;MEQFNETPLQGILGTDNGKLFYLLQIEKVSDLVKLRGDLSTAIDLISKCGSSEEGINAINALNRLLSGLMKYDNDHYEAMDIALSSTMKVLKNKW
;
A
#
# COMPACT_ATOMS: atom_id res chain seq x y z
N MET A 1 13.20 15.23 1.53
CA MET A 1 12.01 14.46 1.10
C MET A 1 11.96 14.54 -0.41
N GLU A 2 11.72 13.43 -1.12
CA GLU A 2 11.42 13.48 -2.56
C GLU A 2 10.10 14.25 -2.74
N GLN A 3 10.08 15.23 -3.65
CA GLN A 3 8.89 15.99 -3.98
C GLN A 3 8.11 15.24 -5.07
N PHE A 4 6.84 14.99 -4.81
CA PHE A 4 5.93 14.39 -5.78
C PHE A 4 5.11 15.46 -6.48
N ASN A 5 5.01 15.35 -7.80
CA ASN A 5 4.27 16.25 -8.67
C ASN A 5 3.13 15.47 -9.34
N GLU A 6 1.97 16.11 -9.46
CA GLU A 6 0.87 15.54 -10.24
C GLU A 6 1.26 15.40 -11.71
N THR A 7 0.79 14.33 -12.34
CA THR A 7 0.94 14.12 -13.78
C THR A 7 -0.43 14.23 -14.47
N PRO A 8 -0.47 14.41 -15.80
CA PRO A 8 -1.73 14.34 -16.55
C PRO A 8 -2.44 12.98 -16.48
N LEU A 9 -1.75 11.93 -16.02
CA LEU A 9 -2.29 10.59 -15.89
C LEU A 9 -2.87 10.40 -14.49
N GLN A 10 -4.17 10.09 -14.43
CA GLN A 10 -4.85 9.87 -13.16
C GLN A 10 -4.19 8.73 -12.38
N GLY A 11 -3.93 8.99 -11.09
CA GLY A 11 -3.29 8.01 -10.22
C GLY A 11 -1.79 7.81 -10.49
N ILE A 12 -1.12 8.71 -11.22
CA ILE A 12 0.34 8.67 -11.39
C ILE A 12 0.95 9.97 -10.85
N LEU A 13 1.93 9.81 -9.96
CA LEU A 13 2.79 10.89 -9.47
C LEU A 13 4.15 10.82 -10.16
N GLY A 14 4.71 11.97 -10.46
CA GLY A 14 6.06 12.13 -10.96
C GLY A 14 6.97 12.70 -9.87
N THR A 15 8.28 12.54 -10.03
CA THR A 15 9.30 13.27 -9.25
C THR A 15 10.07 14.20 -10.17
N ASP A 16 10.79 15.17 -9.60
CA ASP A 16 11.61 16.13 -10.36
C ASP A 16 12.70 15.45 -11.20
N ASN A 17 13.14 14.25 -10.80
CA ASN A 17 14.10 13.43 -11.54
C ASN A 17 13.45 12.50 -12.58
N GLY A 18 12.14 12.64 -12.83
CA GLY A 18 11.41 11.94 -13.90
C GLY A 18 10.98 10.51 -13.57
N LYS A 19 11.06 10.06 -12.31
CA LYS A 19 10.46 8.78 -11.92
C LYS A 19 8.95 8.91 -11.82
N LEU A 20 8.24 7.84 -12.19
CA LEU A 20 6.79 7.75 -12.09
C LEU A 20 6.38 6.73 -11.04
N PHE A 21 5.34 7.05 -10.29
CA PHE A 21 4.79 6.24 -9.21
C PHE A 21 3.29 6.08 -9.43
N TYR A 22 2.82 4.83 -9.48
CA TYR A 22 1.39 4.55 -9.52
C TYR A 22 0.82 4.61 -8.10
N LEU A 23 -0.18 5.46 -7.91
CA LEU A 23 -1.00 5.52 -6.72
C LEU A 23 -2.02 4.40 -6.76
N LEU A 24 -1.82 3.40 -5.90
CA LEU A 24 -2.86 2.43 -5.62
C LEU A 24 -3.98 3.16 -4.85
N GLN A 25 -5.13 3.37 -5.48
CA GLN A 25 -6.28 3.95 -4.80
C GLN A 25 -6.82 2.93 -3.78
N ILE A 26 -6.49 3.15 -2.52
CA ILE A 26 -7.04 2.42 -1.40
C ILE A 26 -8.03 3.35 -0.71
N GLU A 27 -9.31 3.19 -1.03
CA GLU A 27 -10.37 4.01 -0.46
C GLU A 27 -10.64 3.63 1.00
N LYS A 28 -10.47 2.35 1.35
CA LYS A 28 -10.70 1.83 2.70
C LYS A 28 -9.54 0.96 3.16
N VAL A 29 -9.21 1.03 4.44
CA VAL A 29 -8.22 0.11 5.05
C VAL A 29 -8.62 -1.36 4.88
N SER A 30 -9.91 -1.66 4.81
CA SER A 30 -10.40 -3.00 4.48
C SER A 30 -9.91 -3.51 3.12
N ASP A 31 -9.74 -2.61 2.14
CA ASP A 31 -9.31 -2.96 0.79
C ASP A 31 -7.82 -3.30 0.78
N LEU A 32 -7.01 -2.60 1.60
CA LEU A 32 -5.60 -2.94 1.83
C LEU A 32 -5.44 -4.30 2.51
N VAL A 33 -6.25 -4.57 3.54
CA VAL A 33 -6.25 -5.88 4.23
C VAL A 33 -6.62 -6.99 3.27
N LYS A 34 -7.65 -6.78 2.44
CA LYS A 34 -8.07 -7.74 1.42
C LYS A 34 -6.96 -7.98 0.40
N LEU A 35 -6.35 -6.93 -0.14
CA LEU A 35 -5.25 -7.03 -1.09
C LEU A 35 -4.05 -7.82 -0.52
N ARG A 36 -3.69 -7.60 0.74
CA ARG A 36 -2.64 -8.38 1.42
C ARG A 36 -3.00 -9.86 1.51
N GLY A 37 -4.25 -10.17 1.83
CA GLY A 37 -4.78 -11.54 1.84
C GLY A 37 -4.67 -12.19 0.47
N ASP A 38 -5.17 -11.52 -0.56
CA ASP A 38 -5.17 -12.02 -1.95
C ASP A 38 -3.74 -12.27 -2.46
N LEU A 39 -2.79 -11.37 -2.17
CA LEU A 39 -1.37 -11.55 -2.51
C LEU A 39 -0.76 -12.76 -1.81
N SER A 40 -1.08 -12.98 -0.53
CA SER A 40 -0.58 -14.12 0.25
C SER A 40 -1.10 -15.44 -0.31
N THR A 41 -2.39 -15.48 -0.68
CA THR A 41 -3.01 -16.64 -1.34
C THR A 41 -2.38 -16.90 -2.71
N ALA A 42 -2.11 -15.87 -3.51
CA ALA A 42 -1.46 -16.03 -4.80
C ALA A 42 -0.05 -16.63 -4.67
N ILE A 43 0.76 -16.15 -3.72
CA ILE A 43 2.09 -16.71 -3.43
C ILE A 43 2.00 -18.19 -3.06
N ASP A 44 1.09 -18.55 -2.16
CA ASP A 44 0.88 -19.94 -1.73
C ASP A 44 0.49 -20.84 -2.92
N LEU A 45 -0.44 -20.40 -3.77
CA LEU A 45 -0.85 -21.14 -4.97
C LEU A 45 0.31 -21.33 -5.96
N ILE A 46 1.06 -20.26 -6.26
CA ILE A 46 2.21 -20.34 -7.19
C ILE A 46 3.29 -21.27 -6.64
N SER A 47 3.54 -21.23 -5.32
CA SER A 47 4.53 -22.10 -4.68
C SER A 47 4.21 -23.60 -4.82
N LYS A 48 2.92 -23.95 -4.94
CA LYS A 48 2.44 -25.32 -5.12
C LYS A 48 2.49 -25.81 -6.57
N CYS A 49 2.58 -24.90 -7.55
CA CYS A 49 2.67 -25.23 -8.97
C CYS A 49 4.07 -25.68 -9.42
N GLY A 50 5.07 -25.64 -8.54
CA GLY A 50 6.43 -26.14 -8.81
C GLY A 50 7.46 -25.02 -9.03
N SER A 51 8.74 -25.42 -9.04
CA SER A 51 9.90 -24.52 -8.97
C SER A 51 10.37 -23.98 -10.32
N SER A 52 9.44 -23.57 -11.21
CA SER A 52 9.87 -22.92 -12.46
C SER A 52 10.54 -21.58 -12.16
N GLU A 53 11.46 -21.17 -13.02
CA GLU A 53 12.14 -19.88 -12.88
C GLU A 53 11.14 -18.72 -12.92
N GLU A 54 10.11 -18.83 -13.76
CA GLU A 54 8.99 -17.88 -13.81
C GLU A 54 8.20 -17.87 -12.51
N GLY A 55 7.94 -19.04 -11.91
CA GLY A 55 7.23 -19.16 -10.63
C GLY A 55 8.02 -18.52 -9.48
N ILE A 56 9.33 -18.76 -9.42
CA ILE A 56 10.23 -18.16 -8.43
C ILE A 56 10.27 -16.64 -8.61
N ASN A 57 10.38 -16.16 -9.86
CA ASN A 57 10.38 -14.73 -10.16
C ASN A 57 9.04 -14.06 -9.78
N ALA A 58 7.91 -14.72 -10.05
CA ALA A 58 6.59 -14.25 -9.66
C ALA A 58 6.46 -14.18 -8.12
N ILE A 59 6.85 -15.23 -7.39
CA ILE A 59 6.85 -15.25 -5.92
C ILE A 59 7.73 -14.12 -5.37
N ASN A 60 8.92 -13.91 -5.92
CA ASN A 60 9.82 -12.84 -5.47
C ASN A 60 9.23 -11.45 -5.70
N ALA A 61 8.59 -11.22 -6.86
CA ALA A 61 7.93 -9.95 -7.15
C ALA A 61 6.75 -9.70 -6.19
N LEU A 62 5.90 -10.70 -5.96
CA LEU A 62 4.75 -10.60 -5.05
C LEU A 62 5.20 -10.40 -3.59
N ASN A 63 6.24 -11.09 -3.13
CA ASN A 63 6.79 -10.90 -1.79
C ASN A 63 7.35 -9.48 -1.59
N ARG A 64 8.01 -8.91 -2.60
CA ARG A 64 8.49 -7.52 -2.56
C ARG A 64 7.33 -6.53 -2.50
N LEU A 65 6.28 -6.75 -3.28
CA LEU A 65 5.08 -5.91 -3.23
C LEU A 65 4.39 -6.00 -1.86
N LEU A 66 4.18 -7.21 -1.33
CA LEU A 66 3.59 -7.42 -0.01
C LEU A 66 4.41 -6.75 1.09
N SER A 67 5.74 -6.88 1.05
CA SER A 67 6.65 -6.21 1.99
C SER A 67 6.58 -4.69 1.88
N GLY A 68 6.46 -4.16 0.65
CA GLY A 68 6.24 -2.74 0.42
C GLY A 68 4.95 -2.26 1.06
N LEU A 69 3.83 -2.95 0.82
CA LEU A 69 2.54 -2.62 1.43
C LEU A 69 2.61 -2.64 2.96
N MET A 70 3.19 -3.70 3.54
CA MET A 70 3.30 -3.84 5.00
C MET A 70 4.22 -2.81 5.66
N LYS A 71 5.23 -2.28 4.95
CA LYS A 71 6.12 -1.25 5.50
C LYS A 71 5.39 0.07 5.77
N TYR A 72 4.41 0.40 4.92
CA TYR A 72 3.63 1.63 5.03
C TYR A 72 2.31 1.45 5.80
N ASP A 73 1.99 0.22 6.25
CA ASP A 73 0.82 -0.03 7.11
C ASP A 73 0.88 0.82 8.39
N ASN A 74 2.07 0.99 8.97
CA ASN A 74 2.24 1.69 10.24
C ASN A 74 1.93 3.20 10.11
N ASP A 75 2.31 3.81 8.98
CA ASP A 75 2.03 5.21 8.68
C ASP A 75 0.51 5.45 8.55
N HIS A 76 -0.24 4.45 8.07
CA HIS A 76 -1.70 4.51 7.99
C HIS A 76 -2.38 4.40 9.36
N TYR A 77 -1.90 3.52 10.25
CA TYR A 77 -2.41 3.44 11.62
C TYR A 77 -2.10 4.71 12.42
N GLU A 78 -0.90 5.27 12.25
CA GLU A 78 -0.51 6.52 12.90
C GLU A 78 -1.37 7.71 12.42
N ALA A 79 -1.61 7.82 11.11
CA ALA A 79 -2.50 8.84 10.56
C ALA A 79 -3.95 8.69 11.07
N MET A 80 -4.44 7.45 11.19
CA MET A 80 -5.76 7.16 11.78
C MET A 80 -5.83 7.55 13.25
N ASP A 81 -4.82 7.20 14.05
CA ASP A 81 -4.75 7.57 15.47
C ASP A 81 -4.73 9.09 15.65
N ILE A 82 -3.96 9.80 14.81
CA ILE A 82 -3.92 11.27 14.82
C ILE A 82 -5.30 11.85 14.48
N ALA A 83 -5.95 11.35 13.44
CA ALA A 83 -7.28 11.81 13.02
C ALA A 83 -8.36 11.54 14.06
N LEU A 84 -8.34 10.35 14.67
CA LEU A 84 -9.27 9.94 15.74
C LEU A 84 -9.05 10.80 16.99
N SER A 85 -7.80 10.95 17.43
CA SER A 85 -7.44 11.75 18.61
C SER A 85 -7.81 13.23 18.42
N SER A 86 -7.60 13.77 17.23
CA SER A 86 -8.02 15.13 16.85
C SER A 86 -9.55 15.30 16.92
N THR A 87 -10.30 14.33 16.37
CA THR A 87 -11.76 14.33 16.40
C THR A 87 -12.31 14.26 17.83
N MET A 88 -11.73 13.41 18.68
CA MET A 88 -12.11 13.28 20.09
C MET A 88 -11.85 14.56 20.90
N LYS A 89 -10.77 15.28 20.61
CA LYS A 89 -10.49 16.59 21.24
C LYS A 89 -11.56 17.63 20.87
N VAL A 90 -11.96 17.69 19.61
CA VAL A 90 -13.04 18.60 19.16
C VAL A 90 -14.35 18.27 19.86
N LEU A 91 -14.68 16.98 20.00
CA LEU A 91 -15.90 16.56 20.70
C LEU A 91 -15.85 16.88 22.19
N LYS A 92 -14.72 16.69 22.87
CA LYS A 92 -14.56 17.08 24.29
C LYS A 92 -14.72 18.58 24.53
N ASN A 93 -14.32 19.43 23.58
CA ASN A 93 -14.45 20.88 23.71
C ASN A 93 -15.86 21.40 23.36
N LYS A 94 -16.77 20.53 22.94
CA LYS A 94 -18.18 20.87 22.65
C LYS A 94 -19.14 20.55 23.80
N TRP A 95 -18.65 19.95 24.88
CA TRP A 95 -19.38 19.59 26.10
C TRP A 95 -18.69 20.25 27.30
#